data_AF-A0A6P1HJS1-F1
#
_entry.id   AF-A0A6P1HJS1-F1
#
_cell.length_a   1.000
_cell.length_b   1.000
_cell.length_c   1.000
_cell.angle_alpha   90.00
_cell.angle_beta   90.00
_cell.angle_gamma   90.00
#
_symmetry.space_group_name_H-M   'P 1'
#
loop_
_entity.id
_entity.type
_entity.pdbx_description
1 polymer ?
#
loop_
_entity_poly.entity_id
_entity_poly.type
_entity_poly.pdbx_seq_one_letter_code
_entity_poly.pdbx_strand_id
1 'polypeptide(L)'
;MALFQNKWSFLSLNVALSLILFAFISPVYDLQRYINSLFYVSYFYLFFGLIMFVIKGKFLDGITYSFRRVGNRLSKNTDYLDDWESKPMPSEVVSPSVMKMFFFQGTVLTIAMLLLLGYFYQM
;
A
#
# COMPACT_ATOMS: atom_id res chain seq x y z
N MET A 1 -20.63 7.63 6.49
CA MET A 1 -19.33 6.97 6.76
C MET A 1 -19.46 5.44 6.94
N ALA A 2 -20.22 4.74 6.08
CA ALA A 2 -20.37 3.27 6.17
C ALA A 2 -19.58 2.51 5.09
N LEU A 3 -19.24 3.18 3.97
CA LEU A 3 -18.54 2.56 2.83
C LEU A 3 -17.12 2.11 3.15
N PHE A 4 -16.45 2.75 4.12
CA PHE A 4 -15.08 2.40 4.53
C PHE A 4 -14.99 1.25 5.54
N GLN A 5 -16.11 0.81 6.13
CA GLN A 5 -16.10 -0.31 7.07
C GLN A 5 -16.25 -1.66 6.35
N ASN A 6 -16.92 -1.69 5.19
CA ASN A 6 -17.10 -2.91 4.41
C ASN A 6 -15.99 -3.08 3.36
N LYS A 7 -15.11 -4.06 3.59
CA LYS A 7 -13.99 -4.40 2.69
C LYS A 7 -14.46 -4.69 1.25
N TRP A 8 -15.66 -5.24 1.09
CA TRP A 8 -16.25 -5.56 -0.20
C TRP A 8 -16.76 -4.32 -0.95
N SER A 9 -17.34 -3.35 -0.24
CA SER A 9 -17.74 -2.07 -0.85
C SER A 9 -16.52 -1.31 -1.37
N PHE A 10 -15.43 -1.30 -0.62
CA PHE A 10 -14.18 -0.70 -1.09
C PHE A 10 -13.57 -1.46 -2.28
N LEU A 11 -13.73 -2.78 -2.33
CA LEU A 11 -13.33 -3.59 -3.48
C LEU A 11 -14.15 -3.25 -4.73
N SER A 12 -15.47 -3.12 -4.61
CA SER A 12 -16.31 -2.68 -5.73
C SER A 12 -15.92 -1.30 -6.25
N LEU A 13 -15.50 -0.39 -5.35
CA LEU A 13 -15.00 0.92 -5.72
C LEU A 13 -13.69 0.82 -6.51
N ASN A 14 -12.76 -0.07 -6.13
CA ASN A 14 -11.52 -0.30 -6.87
C ASN A 14 -11.77 -0.93 -8.25
N VAL A 15 -12.72 -1.85 -8.36
CA VAL A 15 -13.13 -2.40 -9.65
C VAL A 15 -13.73 -1.30 -10.53
N ALA A 16 -14.65 -0.49 -9.99
CA ALA A 16 -15.20 0.66 -10.69
C ALA A 16 -14.10 1.66 -11.11
N LEU A 17 -13.12 1.92 -10.25
CA LEU A 17 -11.97 2.76 -10.56
C LEU A 17 -11.16 2.18 -11.74
N SER A 18 -10.87 0.88 -11.74
CA SER A 18 -10.17 0.24 -12.86
C SER A 18 -10.96 0.31 -14.17
N LEU A 19 -12.29 0.22 -14.11
CA LEU A 19 -13.16 0.40 -15.29
C LEU A 19 -13.14 1.83 -15.80
N ILE A 20 -13.17 2.82 -14.90
CA ILE A 20 -13.05 4.23 -15.25
C ILE A 20 -11.69 4.49 -15.89
N LEU A 21 -10.59 4.05 -15.27
CA LEU A 21 -9.25 4.21 -15.83
C LEU A 21 -9.14 3.57 -17.21
N PHE A 22 -9.70 2.37 -17.39
CA PHE A 22 -9.77 1.71 -18.69
C PHE A 22 -10.58 2.52 -19.71
N ALA A 23 -11.76 3.03 -19.33
CA ALA A 23 -12.64 3.79 -20.21
C ALA A 23 -12.01 5.09 -20.72
N PHE A 24 -11.24 5.79 -19.88
CA PHE A 24 -10.67 7.10 -20.23
C PHE A 24 -9.26 7.02 -20.85
N ILE A 25 -8.46 6.01 -20.50
CA ILE A 25 -7.06 5.90 -20.95
C ILE A 25 -6.93 5.03 -22.20
N SER A 26 -7.80 4.03 -22.36
CA SER A 26 -7.63 3.03 -23.39
C SER A 26 -8.04 3.54 -24.78
N PRO A 27 -7.15 3.52 -25.79
CA PRO A 27 -7.50 3.98 -27.14
C PRO A 27 -8.39 2.98 -27.91
N VAL A 28 -8.47 1.73 -27.44
CA VAL A 28 -9.34 0.67 -28.00
C VAL A 28 -9.82 -0.16 -26.82
N TYR A 29 -11.08 -0.56 -26.85
CA TYR A 29 -11.69 -1.33 -25.77
C TYR A 29 -11.46 -2.83 -25.99
N ASP A 30 -10.29 -3.32 -25.59
CA ASP A 30 -9.95 -4.75 -25.57
C ASP A 30 -9.77 -5.27 -24.13
N LEU A 31 -9.87 -6.59 -23.99
CA LEU A 31 -9.71 -7.26 -22.70
C LEU A 31 -8.30 -7.06 -22.13
N GLN A 32 -7.28 -7.05 -22.97
CA GLN A 32 -5.88 -6.88 -22.57
C GLN A 32 -5.64 -5.56 -21.83
N ARG A 33 -6.20 -4.45 -22.31
CA ARG A 33 -6.01 -3.14 -21.66
C ARG A 33 -6.84 -3.01 -20.40
N TYR A 34 -7.98 -3.70 -20.31
CA TYR A 34 -8.70 -3.80 -19.04
C TYR A 34 -7.89 -4.58 -18.00
N ILE A 35 -7.25 -5.69 -18.38
CA ILE A 35 -6.31 -6.44 -17.54
C ILE A 35 -5.17 -5.53 -17.08
N ASN A 36 -4.60 -4.72 -17.97
CA ASN A 36 -3.56 -3.75 -17.61
C ASN A 36 -4.06 -2.70 -16.60
N SER A 37 -5.28 -2.18 -16.78
CA SER A 37 -5.89 -1.25 -15.82
C SER A 37 -6.03 -1.89 -14.42
N LEU A 38 -6.57 -3.12 -14.36
CA LEU A 38 -6.65 -3.90 -13.12
C LEU A 38 -5.27 -4.16 -12.51
N PHE A 39 -4.27 -4.45 -13.35
CA PHE A 39 -2.89 -4.62 -12.91
C PHE A 39 -2.38 -3.36 -12.21
N TYR A 40 -2.50 -2.17 -12.81
CA TYR A 40 -2.03 -0.92 -12.20
C TYR A 40 -2.71 -0.62 -10.85
N VAL A 41 -4.02 -0.83 -10.76
CA VAL A 41 -4.75 -0.66 -9.48
C VAL A 41 -4.29 -1.68 -8.44
N SER A 42 -4.17 -2.97 -8.82
CA SER A 42 -3.70 -4.02 -7.91
C SER A 42 -2.26 -3.79 -7.44
N TYR A 43 -1.39 -3.34 -8.36
CA TYR A 43 0.00 -3.03 -8.11
C TYR A 43 0.15 -1.90 -7.10
N PHE A 44 -0.65 -0.83 -7.22
CA PHE A 44 -0.69 0.24 -6.22
C PHE A 44 -0.94 -0.33 -4.81
N TYR A 45 -1.98 -1.15 -4.64
CA TYR A 45 -2.31 -1.72 -3.33
C TYR A 45 -1.23 -2.67 -2.81
N LEU A 46 -0.70 -3.55 -3.64
CA LEU A 46 0.35 -4.48 -3.23
C LEU A 46 1.65 -3.76 -2.91
N PHE A 47 2.06 -2.78 -3.72
CA PHE A 47 3.29 -2.02 -3.53
C PHE A 47 3.28 -1.27 -2.19
N PHE A 48 2.23 -0.48 -1.93
CA PHE A 48 2.08 0.21 -0.65
C PHE A 48 1.82 -0.75 0.51
N GLY A 49 1.12 -1.86 0.28
CA GLY A 49 0.96 -2.94 1.25
C GLY A 49 2.31 -3.53 1.70
N LEU A 50 3.20 -3.82 0.76
CA LEU A 50 4.55 -4.32 1.01
C LEU A 50 5.43 -3.29 1.70
N ILE A 51 5.39 -2.02 1.29
CA ILE A 51 6.10 -0.95 2.00
C ILE A 51 5.65 -0.89 3.47
N MET A 52 4.35 -0.86 3.70
CA MET A 52 3.79 -0.87 5.05
C MET A 52 4.19 -2.11 5.85
N PHE A 53 4.25 -3.28 5.22
CA PHE A 53 4.71 -4.51 5.84
C PHE A 53 6.17 -4.41 6.31
N VAL A 54 7.06 -3.88 5.48
CA VAL A 54 8.48 -3.67 5.82
C VAL A 54 8.61 -2.66 6.96
N ILE A 55 7.88 -1.54 6.90
CA ILE A 55 7.87 -0.52 7.96
C ILE A 55 7.38 -1.12 9.29
N LYS A 56 6.29 -1.91 9.25
CA LYS A 56 5.71 -2.59 10.41
C LYS A 56 6.66 -3.59 11.05
N GLY A 57 7.54 -4.21 10.26
CA GLY A 57 8.49 -5.24 10.69
C GLY A 57 9.59 -4.77 11.63
N LYS A 58 9.55 -3.53 12.14
CA LYS A 58 10.53 -2.92 13.07
C LYS A 58 11.97 -2.83 12.56
N PHE A 59 12.25 -3.25 11.34
CA PHE A 59 13.57 -3.12 10.71
C PHE A 59 14.01 -1.65 10.64
N LEU A 60 13.11 -0.78 10.17
CA LEU A 60 13.35 0.66 10.11
C LEU A 60 13.42 1.31 11.49
N ASP A 61 12.82 0.70 12.52
CA ASP A 61 12.91 1.20 13.88
C ASP A 61 14.35 1.10 14.40
N GLY A 62 15.01 -0.03 14.17
CA GLY A 62 16.41 -0.21 14.59
C GLY A 62 17.35 0.79 13.92
N ILE A 63 17.15 1.05 12.62
CA ILE A 63 17.91 2.06 11.86
C ILE A 63 17.65 3.46 12.43
N THR A 64 16.38 3.82 12.60
CA THR A 64 15.97 5.14 13.10
C THR A 64 16.48 5.38 14.52
N TYR A 65 16.37 4.39 15.39
CA TYR A 65 16.89 4.44 16.76
C TYR A 65 18.41 4.67 16.76
N SER A 66 19.15 3.95 15.92
CA SER A 66 20.61 4.09 15.81
C SER A 66 21.01 5.49 15.37
N PHE A 67 20.37 6.05 14.35
CA PHE A 67 20.63 7.42 13.89
C PHE A 67 20.25 8.47 14.93
N ARG A 68 19.08 8.34 15.57
CA ARG A 68 18.65 9.28 16.62
C ARG A 68 19.63 9.26 17.80
N ARG A 69 20.08 8.08 18.23
CA ARG A 69 21.05 7.91 19.32
C ARG A 69 22.42 8.52 18.99
N VAL A 70 22.93 8.30 17.78
CA VAL A 70 24.23 8.85 17.35
C VAL A 70 24.14 10.36 17.17
N GLY A 71 23.09 10.85 16.50
CA GLY A 71 22.85 12.28 16.33
C GLY A 71 22.73 13.02 17.65
N ASN A 72 22.03 12.43 18.64
CA ASN A 72 21.92 13.04 19.96
C ASN A 72 23.27 13.10 20.69
N ARG A 73 24.07 12.02 20.65
CA ARG A 73 25.42 12.00 21.25
C ARG A 73 26.39 13.01 20.63
N LEU A 74 26.20 13.35 19.36
CA LEU A 74 27.05 14.30 18.64
C LEU A 74 26.57 15.75 18.76
N SER A 75 25.35 15.98 19.26
CA SER A 75 24.81 17.33 19.46
C SER A 75 25.44 18.01 20.67
N LYS A 76 25.83 19.28 20.50
CA LYS A 76 26.30 20.15 21.59
C LYS A 76 25.16 20.73 22.45
N ASN A 77 23.91 20.65 21.99
CA ASN A 77 22.73 21.14 22.70
C ASN A 77 21.93 19.96 23.25
N THR A 78 22.13 19.65 24.52
CA THR A 78 21.42 18.59 25.25
C THR A 78 19.95 18.92 25.50
N ASP A 79 19.63 20.20 25.70
CA ASP A 79 18.32 20.67 26.18
C ASP A 79 17.17 20.55 25.15
N TYR A 80 17.49 20.52 23.85
CA TYR A 80 16.48 20.41 22.78
C TYR A 80 16.25 18.97 22.30
N LEU A 81 17.01 18.01 22.82
CA LEU A 81 17.02 16.65 22.29
C LEU A 81 16.41 15.63 23.22
N ASP A 82 16.13 15.93 24.49
CA ASP A 82 15.59 14.96 25.46
C ASP A 82 14.29 14.27 25.01
N ASP A 83 13.50 14.88 24.13
CA ASP A 83 12.27 14.28 23.59
C ASP A 83 12.47 13.35 22.37
N TRP A 84 13.70 12.97 22.01
CA TRP A 84 13.92 12.11 20.84
C TRP A 84 13.40 10.67 21.02
N GLU A 85 13.33 10.19 22.27
CA GLU A 85 12.80 8.87 22.65
C GLU A 85 11.27 8.83 22.62
N SER A 86 10.59 9.95 22.87
CA SER A 86 9.13 10.03 22.85
C SER A 86 8.54 10.14 21.44
N LYS A 87 9.38 10.37 20.42
CA LYS A 87 8.94 10.45 19.02
C LYS A 87 8.56 9.06 18.49
N PRO A 88 7.38 8.92 17.85
CA PRO A 88 6.92 7.64 17.36
C PRO A 88 7.93 7.01 16.40
N MET A 89 8.02 5.69 16.48
CA MET A 89 8.87 4.89 15.60
C MET A 89 8.15 4.63 14.27
N PRO A 90 8.87 4.44 13.15
CA PRO A 90 8.26 4.15 11.85
C PRO A 90 7.19 3.06 11.90
N SER A 91 7.40 1.97 12.67
CA SER A 91 6.43 0.88 12.81
C SER A 91 5.10 1.26 13.51
N GLU A 92 5.11 2.33 14.31
CA GLU A 92 3.96 2.87 15.04
C GLU A 92 3.11 3.78 14.16
N VAL A 93 3.72 4.41 13.15
CA VAL A 93 3.03 5.26 12.17
C VAL A 93 2.06 4.44 11.30
N VAL A 94 2.40 3.18 11.01
CA VAL A 94 1.59 2.32 10.14
C VAL A 94 0.53 1.58 10.96
N SER A 95 -0.75 1.87 10.72
CA SER A 95 -1.82 1.11 11.37
C SER A 95 -1.93 -0.33 10.80
N PRO A 96 -2.07 -1.37 11.64
CA PRO A 96 -2.24 -2.74 11.16
C PRO A 96 -3.50 -2.94 10.33
N SER A 97 -4.55 -2.15 10.60
CA SER A 97 -5.82 -2.23 9.89
C SER A 97 -5.67 -1.76 8.43
N VAL A 98 -5.01 -0.62 8.21
CA VAL A 98 -4.74 -0.09 6.86
C VAL A 98 -3.83 -1.05 6.10
N MET A 99 -2.78 -1.58 6.72
CA MET A 99 -1.92 -2.58 6.10
C MET A 99 -2.71 -3.82 5.63
N LYS A 100 -3.53 -4.40 6.50
CA LYS A 100 -4.39 -5.56 6.15
C LYS A 100 -5.38 -5.23 5.05
N MET A 101 -5.93 -4.01 5.04
CA MET A 101 -6.82 -3.53 3.98
C MET A 101 -6.10 -3.46 2.63
N PHE A 102 -4.89 -2.89 2.58
CA PHE A 102 -4.09 -2.82 1.35
C PHE A 102 -3.75 -4.21 0.82
N PHE A 103 -3.32 -5.15 1.69
CA PHE A 103 -3.09 -6.52 1.26
C PHE A 103 -4.36 -7.19 0.75
N PHE A 104 -5.48 -7.06 1.45
CA PHE A 104 -6.74 -7.66 1.01
C PHE A 104 -7.15 -7.14 -0.39
N GLN A 105 -7.12 -5.82 -0.59
CA GLN A 105 -7.46 -5.22 -1.88
C GLN A 105 -6.49 -5.64 -2.97
N GLY A 106 -5.18 -5.55 -2.70
CA GLY A 106 -4.14 -5.94 -3.64
C GLY A 106 -4.25 -7.40 -4.04
N THR A 107 -4.33 -8.33 -3.07
CA THR A 107 -4.40 -9.76 -3.34
C THR A 107 -5.66 -10.15 -4.13
N VAL A 108 -6.84 -9.65 -3.75
CA VAL A 108 -8.08 -10.03 -4.46
C VAL A 108 -8.09 -9.45 -5.88
N LEU A 109 -7.65 -8.21 -6.07
CA LEU A 109 -7.55 -7.62 -7.42
C LEU A 109 -6.50 -8.34 -8.27
N THR A 110 -5.38 -8.76 -7.69
CA THR A 110 -4.37 -9.57 -8.39
C THR A 110 -4.92 -10.94 -8.78
N ILE A 111 -5.65 -11.63 -7.91
CA ILE A 111 -6.30 -12.91 -8.25
C ILE A 111 -7.30 -12.69 -9.40
N ALA A 112 -8.14 -11.67 -9.33
CA ALA A 112 -9.09 -11.35 -10.39
C ALA A 112 -8.39 -11.06 -11.73
N MET A 113 -7.30 -10.28 -11.69
CA MET A 113 -6.47 -9.98 -12.85
C MET A 113 -5.83 -11.25 -13.43
N LEU A 114 -5.28 -12.15 -12.60
CA LEU A 114 -4.69 -13.41 -13.05
C LEU A 114 -5.73 -14.36 -13.67
N LEU A 115 -6.96 -14.40 -13.13
CA LEU A 115 -8.05 -15.17 -13.72
C LEU A 115 -8.42 -14.65 -15.11
N LEU A 116 -8.53 -13.32 -15.26
CA LEU A 116 -8.79 -12.70 -16.56
C LEU A 116 -7.64 -12.91 -17.55
N LEU A 117 -6.39 -12.86 -17.07
CA LEU A 117 -5.22 -13.15 -17.88
C LEU A 117 -5.21 -14.60 -18.35
N GLY A 118 -5.51 -15.55 -17.45
CA GLY A 118 -5.64 -16.96 -17.80
C GLY A 118 -6.73 -17.20 -18.85
N TYR A 119 -7.88 -16.52 -18.71
CA TYR A 119 -8.94 -16.55 -19.71
C TYR A 119 -8.50 -15.93 -21.06
N PHE A 120 -7.79 -14.80 -21.03
CA PHE A 120 -7.29 -14.12 -22.23
C PHE A 120 -6.37 -15.02 -23.07
N TYR A 121 -5.53 -15.85 -22.44
CA TYR A 121 -4.63 -16.77 -23.16
C TYR A 121 -5.31 -18.07 -23.61
N GLN A 122 -6.53 -18.37 -23.15
CA GLN A 122 -7.30 -19.52 -23.65
C GLN A 122 -8.08 -19.20 -24.92
N MET A 123 -8.36 -17.92 -25.19
CA MET A 123 -8.93 -17.45 -26.46
C MET A 123 -7.85 -17.23 -27.51
#